data_AF-A0A6B3DZJ7-F1
#
_entry.id   AF-A0A6B3DZJ7-F1
#
_cell.length_a   1.000
_cell.length_b   1.000
_cell.length_c   1.000
_cell.angle_alpha   90.00
_cell.angle_beta   90.00
_cell.angle_gamma   90.00
#
_symmetry.space_group_name_H-M   'P 1'
#
loop_
_entity.id
_entity.type
_entity.pdbx_description
1 polymer ?
#
loop_
_entity_poly.entity_id
_entity_poly.type
_entity_poly.pdbx_seq_one_letter_code
_entity_poly.pdbx_strand_id
1 'polypeptide(L)'
;MYGPAGFYRRPEGPAGHFRTSVHASPLFATAVARLLCRVDEALGRPARLDFVDMAAGRGELAAGVLGALPAEVAVRARVHAVEIAGRPDGLDERIAWLPEPPDGLTGLLFANEWLDNVPVEVAEVDPEGVPRRVLVRRDGAERLGEPVGGAEAEWLARWWPLPGEPGLRAEIGL
;
A
#
# COMPACT_ATOMS: atom_id res chain seq x y z
N MET A 1 12.05 3.56 -7.55
CA MET A 1 10.90 3.94 -6.70
C MET A 1 11.26 4.11 -5.23
N TYR A 2 11.75 3.07 -4.54
CA TYR A 2 11.84 3.05 -3.06
C TYR A 2 13.24 3.20 -2.44
N GLY A 3 14.29 3.13 -3.24
CA GLY A 3 15.68 3.29 -2.76
C GLY A 3 15.99 4.67 -2.17
N PRO A 4 17.19 4.90 -1.61
CA PRO A 4 17.53 6.14 -0.89
C PRO A 4 17.31 7.44 -1.68
N ALA A 5 17.51 7.43 -3.00
CA ALA A 5 17.24 8.55 -3.92
C ALA A 5 15.93 8.38 -4.74
N GLY A 6 15.10 7.42 -4.33
CA GLY A 6 13.88 7.01 -4.99
C GLY A 6 12.77 8.06 -4.91
N PHE A 7 11.89 8.02 -5.91
CA PHE A 7 10.78 8.96 -6.08
C PHE A 7 9.96 9.21 -4.80
N TYR A 8 9.53 8.17 -4.10
CA TYR A 8 8.68 8.29 -2.90
C TYR A 8 9.38 8.91 -1.68
N ARG A 9 10.72 8.99 -1.68
CA ARG A 9 11.49 9.61 -0.58
C ARG A 9 11.78 11.09 -0.81
N ARG A 10 11.46 11.64 -1.99
CA ARG A 10 11.76 13.05 -2.33
C ARG A 10 10.72 13.99 -1.73
N PRO A 11 11.09 15.25 -1.43
CA PRO A 11 10.17 16.23 -0.81
C PRO A 11 8.91 16.49 -1.64
N GLU A 12 9.00 16.45 -2.96
CA GLU A 12 7.86 16.65 -3.85
C GLU A 12 6.84 15.50 -3.71
N GLY A 13 7.35 14.27 -3.55
CA GLY A 13 6.58 13.04 -3.39
C GLY A 13 5.55 12.79 -4.51
N PRO A 14 4.71 11.75 -4.38
CA PRO A 14 3.64 11.48 -5.35
C PRO A 14 2.67 12.65 -5.49
N ALA A 15 2.40 13.35 -4.38
CA ALA A 15 1.40 14.40 -4.34
C ALA A 15 1.83 15.73 -5.01
N GLY A 16 3.10 15.90 -5.34
CA GLY A 16 3.58 16.96 -6.24
C GLY A 16 3.32 16.67 -7.73
N HIS A 17 2.98 15.42 -8.07
CA HIS A 17 2.83 14.95 -9.46
C HIS A 17 1.44 14.38 -9.76
N PHE A 18 0.73 13.87 -8.76
CA PHE A 18 -0.57 13.22 -8.89
C PHE A 18 -1.52 13.69 -7.78
N ARG A 19 -2.80 13.86 -8.11
CA ARG A 19 -3.87 14.06 -7.12
C ARG A 19 -4.51 12.71 -6.83
N THR A 20 -4.28 12.16 -5.64
CA THR A 20 -4.99 10.97 -5.16
C THR A 20 -6.31 11.37 -4.49
N SER A 21 -7.23 10.42 -4.34
CA SER A 21 -8.55 10.61 -3.73
C SER A 21 -8.50 11.19 -2.30
N VAL A 22 -7.41 10.94 -1.57
CA VAL A 22 -7.13 11.50 -0.24
C VAL A 22 -6.96 13.02 -0.26
N HIS A 23 -6.51 13.59 -1.38
CA HIS A 23 -6.39 15.04 -1.58
C HIS A 23 -7.71 15.67 -2.06
N ALA A 24 -8.72 14.85 -2.41
CA ALA A 24 -9.89 15.34 -3.14
C ALA A 24 -11.04 15.80 -2.22
N SER A 25 -11.21 15.23 -1.01
CA SER A 25 -12.31 15.65 -0.13
C SER A 25 -12.22 15.15 1.33
N PRO A 26 -12.56 15.99 2.33
CA PRO A 26 -12.79 15.58 3.72
C PRO A 26 -13.84 14.47 3.90
N LEU A 27 -14.70 14.26 2.88
CA LEU A 27 -15.72 13.22 2.89
C LEU A 27 -15.12 11.81 2.93
N PHE A 28 -13.96 11.60 2.31
CA PHE A 28 -13.32 10.29 2.30
C PHE A 28 -12.84 9.90 3.71
N ALA A 29 -12.11 10.80 4.37
CA ALA A 29 -11.70 10.60 5.76
C ALA A 29 -12.90 10.40 6.71
N THR A 30 -14.00 11.12 6.49
CA THR A 30 -15.25 10.92 7.23
C THR A 30 -15.84 9.52 7.00
N ALA A 31 -15.81 9.01 5.76
CA ALA A 31 -16.29 7.66 5.46
C ALA A 31 -15.42 6.59 6.12
N VAL A 32 -14.10 6.77 6.13
CA VAL A 32 -13.17 5.87 6.80
C VAL A 32 -13.34 5.92 8.32
N ALA A 33 -13.55 7.09 8.92
CA ALA A 33 -13.87 7.23 10.34
C ALA A 33 -15.18 6.50 10.71
N ARG A 34 -16.21 6.56 9.86
CA ARG A 34 -17.44 5.78 10.03
C ARG A 34 -17.22 4.28 9.90
N LEU A 35 -16.34 3.84 8.99
CA LEU A 35 -15.94 2.44 8.89
C LEU A 35 -15.24 1.99 10.17
N LEU A 36 -14.30 2.77 10.69
CA LEU A 36 -13.61 2.51 11.95
C LEU A 36 -14.57 2.40 13.14
N CYS A 37 -15.60 3.25 13.21
CA CYS A 37 -16.65 3.15 14.23
C CYS A 37 -17.47 1.85 14.10
N ARG A 38 -17.74 1.37 12.88
CA ARG A 38 -18.42 0.07 12.69
C ARG A 38 -17.55 -1.11 13.10
N VAL A 39 -16.25 -1.05 12.80
CA VAL A 39 -15.27 -2.05 13.24
C VAL A 39 -15.20 -2.09 14.76
N ASP A 40 -15.18 -0.92 15.39
CA ASP A 40 -15.20 -0.81 16.85
C ASP A 40 -16.39 -1.52 17.51
N GLU A 41 -17.60 -1.29 16.98
CA GLU A 41 -18.81 -1.94 17.49
C GLU A 41 -18.75 -3.46 17.28
N ALA A 42 -18.29 -3.90 16.11
CA ALA A 42 -18.13 -5.31 15.79
C ALA A 42 -17.10 -6.02 16.70
N LEU A 43 -16.08 -5.29 17.16
CA LEU A 43 -15.07 -5.77 18.10
C LEU A 43 -15.51 -5.67 19.57
N GLY A 44 -16.75 -5.24 19.85
CA GLY A 44 -17.25 -5.11 21.21
C GLY A 44 -16.71 -3.90 21.97
N ARG A 45 -16.36 -2.81 21.26
CA ARG A 45 -15.87 -1.55 21.82
C ARG A 45 -14.64 -1.74 22.72
N PRO A 46 -13.53 -2.24 22.18
CA PRO A 46 -12.31 -2.49 22.95
C PRO A 46 -11.78 -1.22 23.63
N ALA A 47 -11.03 -1.40 24.72
CA ALA A 47 -10.41 -0.29 25.45
C ALA A 47 -9.37 0.49 24.63
N ARG A 48 -8.81 -0.15 23.60
CA ARG A 48 -7.91 0.44 22.59
C ARG A 48 -8.45 0.08 21.21
N LEU A 49 -8.52 1.08 20.33
CA LEU A 49 -8.92 0.89 18.94
C LEU A 49 -7.82 1.44 18.01
N ASP A 50 -7.23 0.58 17.21
CA ASP A 50 -6.16 0.96 16.30
C ASP A 50 -6.71 1.37 14.93
N PHE A 51 -6.18 2.46 14.39
CA PHE A 51 -6.29 2.80 12.97
C PHE A 51 -4.89 2.88 12.39
N VAL A 52 -4.63 2.09 11.36
CA VAL A 52 -3.36 2.08 10.63
C VAL A 52 -3.63 2.53 9.20
N ASP A 53 -2.99 3.63 8.80
CA ASP A 53 -2.98 4.16 7.45
C ASP A 53 -1.68 3.72 6.75
N MET A 54 -1.76 2.75 5.86
CA MET A 54 -0.62 2.19 5.13
C MET A 54 -0.29 3.02 3.90
N ALA A 55 1.00 3.34 3.71
CA ALA A 55 1.48 4.29 2.71
C ALA A 55 0.77 5.64 2.87
N ALA A 56 0.86 6.18 4.08
CA ALA A 56 0.08 7.32 4.54
C ALA A 56 0.37 8.64 3.79
N GLY A 57 1.37 8.69 2.91
CA GLY A 57 1.72 9.90 2.17
C GLY A 57 2.27 10.97 3.11
N ARG A 58 1.50 12.04 3.39
CA ARG A 58 1.85 13.02 4.44
C ARG A 58 0.88 12.96 5.63
N GLY A 59 0.15 11.85 5.77
CA GLY A 59 -0.76 11.60 6.89
C GLY A 59 -2.08 12.35 6.77
N GLU A 60 -2.46 12.83 5.58
CA GLU A 60 -3.71 13.56 5.37
C GLU A 60 -4.94 12.72 5.76
N LEU A 61 -4.95 11.42 5.40
CA LEU A 61 -6.04 10.52 5.78
C LEU A 61 -6.02 10.24 7.29
N ALA A 62 -4.87 9.89 7.86
CA ALA A 62 -4.70 9.71 9.30
C ALA A 62 -5.22 10.91 10.12
N ALA A 63 -4.85 12.14 9.73
CA ALA A 63 -5.30 13.37 10.37
C ALA A 63 -6.81 13.60 10.16
N GLY A 64 -7.30 13.41 8.95
CA GLY A 64 -8.73 13.55 8.64
C GLY A 64 -9.61 12.56 9.42
N VAL A 65 -9.18 11.30 9.53
CA VAL A 65 -9.88 10.26 10.29
C VAL A 65 -9.89 10.62 11.77
N LEU A 66 -8.73 10.98 12.35
CA LEU A 66 -8.64 11.39 13.75
C LEU A 66 -9.57 12.59 14.06
N GLY A 67 -9.64 13.57 13.17
CA GLY A 67 -10.51 14.73 13.31
C GLY A 67 -12.01 14.45 13.12
N ALA A 68 -12.36 13.39 12.40
CA ALA A 68 -13.75 13.00 12.12
C ALA A 68 -14.32 11.96 13.11
N LEU A 69 -13.50 11.40 14.00
CA LEU A 69 -13.95 10.44 15.00
C LEU A 69 -14.83 11.11 16.06
N PRO A 70 -15.92 10.45 16.51
CA PRO A 70 -16.64 10.85 17.72
C PRO A 70 -15.71 10.88 18.93
N ALA A 71 -15.96 11.80 19.88
CA ALA A 71 -15.06 12.02 21.01
C ALA A 71 -14.82 10.75 21.84
N GLU A 72 -15.87 9.96 22.07
CA GLU A 72 -15.84 8.70 22.81
C GLU A 72 -15.02 7.59 22.11
N VAL A 73 -14.86 7.68 20.78
CA VAL A 73 -13.99 6.79 20.01
C VAL A 73 -12.57 7.35 19.99
N ALA A 74 -12.43 8.66 19.75
CA ALA A 74 -11.15 9.35 19.62
C ALA A 74 -10.26 9.20 20.87
N VAL A 75 -10.83 9.22 22.08
CA VAL A 75 -10.06 9.09 23.35
C VAL A 75 -9.30 7.76 23.47
N ARG A 76 -9.79 6.71 22.84
CA ARG A 76 -9.24 5.35 22.88
C ARG A 76 -8.65 4.91 21.53
N ALA A 77 -8.79 5.74 20.50
CA ALA A 77 -8.16 5.55 19.22
C ALA A 77 -6.63 5.68 19.34
N ARG A 78 -5.91 4.86 18.58
CA ARG A 78 -4.47 4.96 18.34
C ARG A 78 -4.26 4.99 16.84
N VAL A 79 -3.87 6.15 16.32
CA VAL A 79 -3.72 6.38 14.89
C VAL A 79 -2.24 6.25 14.52
N HIS A 80 -1.97 5.39 13.54
CA HIS A 80 -0.63 5.09 13.05
C HIS A 80 -0.60 5.39 11.56
N ALA A 81 0.31 6.25 11.14
CA ALA A 81 0.63 6.49 9.75
C ALA A 81 1.91 5.70 9.43
N VAL A 82 1.82 4.75 8.51
CA VAL A 82 2.94 3.92 8.08
C VAL A 82 3.47 4.45 6.76
N GLU A 83 4.69 4.95 6.77
CA GLU A 83 5.28 5.61 5.61
C GLU A 83 6.81 5.59 5.67
N ILE A 84 7.42 5.38 4.51
CA ILE A 84 8.89 5.33 4.36
C ILE A 84 9.50 6.73 4.25
N ALA A 85 8.70 7.72 3.86
CA ALA A 85 9.08 9.13 3.87
C ALA A 85 9.15 9.69 5.30
N GLY A 86 9.86 10.81 5.46
CA GLY A 86 9.97 11.50 6.73
C GLY A 86 8.62 12.04 7.20
N ARG A 87 8.43 12.10 8.53
CA ARG A 87 7.24 12.69 9.14
C ARG A 87 7.12 14.16 8.69
N PRO A 88 5.94 14.59 8.20
CA PRO A 88 5.73 15.98 7.80
C PRO A 88 5.62 16.92 9.00
N ASP A 89 6.07 18.15 8.82
CA ASP A 89 5.95 19.21 9.83
C ASP A 89 4.48 19.54 10.11
N GLY A 90 4.17 19.79 11.39
CA GLY A 90 2.83 20.20 11.82
C GLY A 90 1.79 19.06 11.86
N LEU A 91 2.17 17.81 11.58
CA LEU A 91 1.29 16.67 11.79
C LEU A 91 0.96 16.50 13.29
N ASP A 92 -0.31 16.27 13.59
CA ASP A 92 -0.82 16.08 14.96
C ASP A 92 0.01 15.03 15.73
N GLU A 93 0.50 15.39 16.92
CA GLU A 93 1.36 14.56 17.76
C GLU A 93 0.68 13.25 18.21
N ARG A 94 -0.66 13.20 18.17
CA ARG A 94 -1.42 11.98 18.47
C ARG A 94 -1.30 10.90 17.38
N ILE A 95 -0.79 11.25 16.21
CA ILE A 95 -0.56 10.32 15.10
C ILE A 95 0.87 9.77 15.22
N ALA A 96 1.00 8.48 15.48
CA ALA A 96 2.29 7.80 15.45
C ALA A 96 2.78 7.68 13.99
N TRP A 97 4.03 8.04 13.72
CA TRP A 97 4.65 7.87 12.39
C TRP A 97 5.62 6.70 12.43
N LEU A 98 5.36 5.66 11.65
CA LEU A 98 6.10 4.41 11.71
C LEU A 98 6.65 4.03 10.32
N PRO A 99 7.83 3.40 10.25
CA PRO A 99 8.36 2.88 8.98
C PRO A 99 7.66 1.58 8.55
N GLU A 100 7.05 0.87 9.50
CA GLU A 100 6.41 -0.43 9.33
C GLU A 100 5.15 -0.50 10.20
N PRO A 101 4.14 -1.32 9.84
CA PRO A 101 2.94 -1.48 10.66
C PRO A 101 3.27 -2.11 12.03
N PRO A 102 2.53 -1.75 13.10
CA PRO A 102 2.77 -2.29 14.43
C PRO A 102 2.44 -3.78 14.54
N ASP A 103 3.18 -4.49 15.38
CA ASP A 103 2.90 -5.90 15.71
C ASP A 103 1.62 -6.03 16.54
N GLY A 104 0.61 -6.66 15.95
CA GLY A 104 -0.69 -6.87 16.60
C GLY A 104 -1.53 -5.60 16.66
N LEU A 105 -2.73 -5.67 16.08
CA LEU A 105 -3.66 -4.54 16.03
C LEU A 105 -5.07 -4.99 16.43
N THR A 106 -5.76 -4.13 17.15
CA THR A 106 -7.19 -4.29 17.46
C THR A 106 -7.94 -3.12 16.82
N GLY A 107 -8.34 -3.28 15.57
CA GLY A 107 -9.05 -2.23 14.84
C GLY A 107 -8.94 -2.39 13.33
N LEU A 108 -8.63 -1.30 12.64
CA LEU A 108 -8.65 -1.22 11.17
C LEU A 108 -7.27 -0.87 10.63
N LEU A 109 -6.73 -1.75 9.80
CA LEU A 109 -5.66 -1.39 8.85
C LEU A 109 -6.30 -1.04 7.51
N PHE A 110 -5.91 0.12 6.97
CA PHE A 110 -6.44 0.66 5.74
C PHE A 110 -5.28 1.01 4.81
N ALA A 111 -5.37 0.60 3.55
CA ALA A 111 -4.36 0.80 2.53
C ALA A 111 -5.03 1.31 1.26
N ASN A 112 -5.02 2.63 1.06
CA ASN A 112 -5.60 3.25 -0.13
C ASN A 112 -4.53 3.46 -1.19
N GLU A 113 -4.73 2.96 -2.40
CA GLU A 113 -3.77 3.15 -3.53
C GLU A 113 -2.33 2.73 -3.13
N TRP A 114 -2.23 1.64 -2.37
CA TRP A 114 -0.93 1.10 -1.94
C TRP A 114 -0.45 -0.03 -2.84
N LEU A 115 -1.31 -1.03 -3.10
CA LEU A 115 -0.93 -2.26 -3.81
C LEU A 115 -0.54 -2.02 -5.27
N ASP A 116 -1.07 -0.98 -5.90
CA ASP A 116 -0.69 -0.56 -7.26
C ASP A 116 0.72 0.00 -7.35
N ASN A 117 1.32 0.40 -6.21
CA ASN A 117 2.67 0.91 -6.13
C ASN A 117 3.68 -0.17 -5.71
N VAL A 118 3.23 -1.31 -5.20
CA VAL A 118 4.11 -2.42 -4.80
C VAL A 118 4.81 -3.00 -6.02
N PRO A 119 6.16 -3.12 -6.03
CA PRO A 119 6.88 -3.72 -7.16
C PRO A 119 6.45 -5.16 -7.39
N VAL A 120 6.29 -5.53 -8.66
CA VAL A 120 5.93 -6.87 -9.09
C VAL A 120 7.00 -7.44 -10.01
N GLU A 121 7.16 -8.75 -9.97
CA GLU A 121 7.93 -9.48 -10.97
C GLU A 121 7.09 -9.62 -12.24
N VAL A 122 7.71 -9.52 -13.40
CA VAL A 122 7.03 -9.70 -14.70
C VAL A 122 7.48 -11.01 -15.32
N ALA A 123 6.53 -11.81 -15.79
CA ALA A 123 6.78 -12.99 -16.60
C ALA A 123 6.47 -12.71 -18.07
N GLU A 124 7.23 -13.32 -18.98
CA GLU A 124 6.96 -13.37 -20.41
C GLU A 124 7.17 -14.79 -20.94
N VAL A 125 6.27 -15.25 -21.80
CA VAL A 125 6.36 -16.58 -22.43
C VAL A 125 7.41 -16.56 -23.53
N ASP A 126 8.40 -17.45 -23.42
CA ASP A 126 9.47 -17.59 -24.41
C ASP A 126 8.98 -18.29 -25.71
N PRO A 127 9.82 -18.36 -26.77
CA PRO A 127 9.47 -19.07 -28.01
C PRO A 127 9.15 -20.56 -27.83
N GLU A 128 9.62 -21.17 -26.74
CA GLU A 128 9.37 -22.56 -26.38
C GLU A 128 8.07 -22.75 -25.55
N GLY A 129 7.34 -21.66 -25.29
CA GLY A 129 6.08 -21.68 -24.56
C GLY A 129 6.25 -21.70 -23.03
N VAL A 130 7.43 -21.36 -22.52
CA VAL A 130 7.76 -21.37 -21.09
C VAL A 130 7.73 -19.95 -20.54
N PRO A 131 6.93 -19.66 -19.49
CA PRO A 131 7.02 -18.39 -18.77
C PRO A 131 8.39 -18.20 -18.13
N ARG A 132 9.08 -17.13 -18.49
CA ARG A 132 10.38 -16.72 -17.93
C ARG A 132 10.27 -15.36 -17.26
N ARG A 133 11.06 -15.14 -16.21
CA ARG A 133 11.14 -13.83 -15.56
C ARG A 133 11.74 -12.80 -16.52
N VAL A 134 11.11 -11.66 -16.65
CA VAL A 134 11.66 -10.51 -17.38
C VAL A 134 12.64 -9.78 -16.48
N LEU A 135 13.86 -9.58 -16.98
CA LEU A 135 14.94 -8.86 -16.29
C LEU A 135 15.26 -7.59 -17.05
N VAL A 136 15.53 -6.50 -16.32
CA VAL A 136 15.91 -5.21 -16.91
C VAL A 136 17.40 -4.94 -16.69
N ARG A 137 18.11 -4.60 -17.77
CA ARG A 137 19.53 -4.21 -17.73
C ARG A 137 19.70 -2.74 -17.31
N ARG A 138 20.95 -2.34 -17.05
CA ARG A 138 21.28 -0.95 -16.68
C ARG A 138 20.92 0.09 -17.74
N ASP A 139 20.91 -0.31 -19.01
CA ASP A 139 20.51 0.52 -20.15
C ASP A 139 18.99 0.53 -20.39
N GLY A 140 18.21 -0.17 -19.54
CA GLY A 140 16.77 -0.31 -19.68
C GLY A 140 16.31 -1.40 -20.64
N ALA A 141 17.23 -2.10 -21.31
CA ALA A 141 16.85 -3.20 -22.20
C ALA A 141 16.35 -4.40 -21.38
N GLU A 142 15.21 -4.96 -21.80
CA GLU A 142 14.65 -6.17 -21.23
C GLU A 142 15.34 -7.42 -21.78
N ARG A 143 15.37 -8.49 -20.99
CA ARG A 143 15.76 -9.84 -21.41
C ARG A 143 15.00 -10.89 -20.62
N LEU A 144 14.80 -12.06 -21.21
CA LEU A 144 14.29 -13.22 -20.49
C LEU A 144 15.37 -13.82 -19.57
N GLY A 145 14.95 -14.18 -18.36
CA GLY A 145 15.75 -14.82 -17.33
C GLY A 145 15.43 -16.32 -17.19
N GLU A 146 15.50 -16.79 -15.96
CA GLU A 146 15.17 -18.18 -15.64
C GLU A 146 13.66 -18.45 -15.78
N PRO A 147 13.26 -19.71 -16.04
CA PRO A 147 11.86 -20.11 -15.99
C PRO A 147 11.23 -19.75 -14.64
N VAL A 148 9.99 -19.28 -14.66
CA VAL A 148 9.24 -18.99 -13.45
C VAL A 148 8.92 -20.32 -12.74
N GLY A 149 9.20 -20.40 -11.44
CA GLY A 149 9.03 -21.61 -10.64
C GLY A 149 8.51 -21.32 -9.23
N GLY A 150 8.24 -22.38 -8.47
CA GLY A 150 7.79 -22.28 -7.08
C GLY A 150 6.50 -21.48 -6.91
N ALA A 151 6.44 -20.65 -5.86
CA ALA A 151 5.26 -19.86 -5.51
C ALA A 151 4.80 -18.92 -6.63
N GLU A 152 5.73 -18.39 -7.43
CA GLU A 152 5.41 -17.53 -8.57
C GLU A 152 4.67 -18.29 -9.68
N ALA A 153 5.10 -19.52 -9.97
CA ALA A 153 4.41 -20.38 -10.94
C ALA A 153 3.03 -20.83 -10.42
N GLU A 154 2.93 -21.15 -9.13
CA GLU A 154 1.64 -21.47 -8.49
C GLU A 154 0.67 -20.29 -8.51
N TRP A 155 1.17 -19.07 -8.27
CA TRP A 155 0.39 -17.85 -8.35
C TRP A 155 -0.13 -17.62 -9.77
N LEU A 156 0.74 -17.70 -10.79
CA LEU A 156 0.36 -17.56 -12.19
C LEU A 156 -0.71 -18.60 -12.58
N ALA A 157 -0.49 -19.87 -12.24
CA ALA A 157 -1.43 -20.94 -12.57
C ALA A 157 -2.83 -20.71 -11.97
N ARG A 158 -2.91 -20.03 -10.82
CA ARG A 158 -4.17 -19.75 -10.13
C ARG A 158 -4.84 -18.47 -10.59
N TRP A 159 -4.09 -17.39 -10.73
CA TRP A 159 -4.64 -16.03 -10.87
C TRP A 159 -4.46 -15.44 -12.26
N TRP A 160 -3.42 -15.85 -12.99
CA TRP A 160 -3.15 -15.36 -14.34
C TRP A 160 -2.51 -16.44 -15.23
N PRO A 161 -3.28 -17.48 -15.63
CA PRO A 161 -2.74 -18.58 -16.41
C PRO A 161 -2.22 -18.08 -17.77
N LEU A 162 -0.93 -18.32 -18.04
CA LEU A 162 -0.31 -17.98 -19.32
C LEU A 162 -0.33 -19.20 -20.24
N PRO A 163 -1.03 -19.15 -21.40
CA PRO A 163 -0.87 -20.16 -22.42
C PRO A 163 0.53 -20.05 -23.04
N GLY A 164 1.02 -21.14 -23.64
CA GLY A 164 2.36 -21.21 -24.25
C GLY A 164 2.54 -20.40 -25.53
N GLU A 165 1.77 -19.33 -25.73
CA GLU A 165 1.92 -18.41 -26.86
C GLU A 165 3.08 -17.43 -26.58
N PRO A 166 4.12 -17.40 -27.42
CA PRO A 166 5.28 -16.55 -27.19
C PRO A 166 4.93 -15.06 -27.12
N GLY A 167 5.56 -14.34 -26.18
CA GLY A 167 5.41 -12.90 -25.97
C GLY A 167 4.25 -12.49 -25.07
N LEU A 168 3.41 -13.42 -24.60
CA LEU A 168 2.41 -13.10 -23.58
C LEU A 168 3.08 -12.78 -22.25
N ARG A 169 2.54 -11.77 -21.54
CA ARG A 169 3.08 -11.28 -20.27
C ARG A 169 2.07 -11.34 -19.14
N ALA A 170 2.58 -11.50 -17.92
CA ALA A 170 1.80 -11.38 -16.69
C ALA A 170 2.64 -10.70 -15.59
N GLU A 171 1.95 -10.00 -14.70
CA GLU A 171 2.51 -9.37 -13.50
C GLU A 171 2.20 -10.27 -12.29
N ILE A 172 3.21 -10.56 -11.47
CA ILE A 172 3.10 -11.48 -10.33
C ILE A 172 3.05 -10.66 -9.03
N GLY A 173 1.87 -10.62 -8.40
CA GLY A 173 1.64 -9.92 -7.14
C GLY A 173 1.72 -10.83 -5.92
N LEU A 174 2.93 -11.26 -5.56
CA LEU A 174 3.23 -12.02 -4.34
C LEU A 174 3.61 -11.13 -3.16
#